data_AF-X6DZK7-F1
#
_entry.id   AF-X6DZK7-F1
#
_cell.length_a   1.000
_cell.length_b   1.000
_cell.length_c   1.000
_cell.angle_alpha   90.00
_cell.angle_beta   90.00
_cell.angle_gamma   90.00
#
_symmetry.space_group_name_H-M   'P 1'
#
loop_
_entity.id
_entity.type
_entity.pdbx_description
1 polymer ?
#
loop_
_entity_poly.entity_id
_entity_poly.type
_entity_poly.pdbx_seq_one_letter_code
_entity_poly.pdbx_strand_id
1 'polypeptide(L)'
;MAISVPYFTIKTKSDPGELIFRRRPMANSQARLAGRYTLEPDIDLEAFSCRAVIDWIVICFWLGRKTQIQWLKRDVDSALGTNCHVDIHDEEPGGVSDKFDVTIQEPDLRKIRALCDALEAKYGSEILPAVRAIEISVDFKPKDPDDAARAKLYTALTRHFWTDRDVISRPYDRPRFTWGTKAEAAAEKKKKHDQVLMHLPKEEPCVNEHFLISTEHDRAPFVDANYYVGAKNADVRWRIMDKVVDQQNRDAGTFVPLDDADKRVRVEVTLDRPAVERLGVTFLEDLPNLHFARLQKSFFTFMLPTFHGTGKAGRPLGAAINIWHDQHRIRKFLKIGVIGLKAMDDARERLAKKLRRQEQGRMVANGLKMQRPSRVGTQKAGTFRAYEELNGRVSDALGELERRVGAAFSK
;
A
#
# COMPACT_ATOMS: atom_id res chain seq x y z
N MET A 1 -25.50 12.34 -10.45
CA MET A 1 -25.80 11.97 -9.04
C MET A 1 -24.48 11.76 -8.33
N ALA A 2 -24.24 12.56 -7.29
CA ALA A 2 -23.10 12.40 -6.39
C ALA A 2 -23.40 11.31 -5.35
N ILE A 3 -22.37 10.61 -4.89
CA ILE A 3 -22.45 9.69 -3.75
C ILE A 3 -21.41 10.16 -2.74
N SER A 4 -21.79 10.41 -1.49
CA SER A 4 -20.84 10.81 -0.46
C SER A 4 -20.45 9.64 0.45
N VAL A 5 -19.28 9.78 1.05
CA VAL A 5 -18.74 8.88 2.05
C VAL A 5 -18.30 9.72 3.25
N PRO A 6 -18.94 9.59 4.42
CA PRO A 6 -18.53 10.31 5.60
C PRO A 6 -17.14 9.83 6.03
N TYR A 7 -16.33 10.75 6.55
CA TYR A 7 -15.11 10.33 7.21
C TYR A 7 -15.40 9.94 8.66
N PHE A 8 -14.61 8.99 9.15
CA PHE A 8 -14.66 8.58 10.54
C PHE A 8 -13.30 8.86 11.16
N THR A 9 -13.26 9.46 12.33
CA THR A 9 -12.05 9.69 13.13
C THR A 9 -12.12 8.84 14.39
N ILE A 10 -10.95 8.50 14.96
CA ILE A 10 -10.87 7.79 16.25
C ILE A 10 -9.95 8.46 17.26
N LYS A 11 -8.99 9.27 16.80
CA LYS A 11 -8.08 10.07 17.62
C LYS A 11 -8.60 11.50 17.75
N THR A 12 -9.15 12.08 16.69
CA THR A 12 -9.70 13.44 16.68
C THR A 12 -11.22 13.46 16.89
N LYS A 13 -11.73 14.44 17.63
CA LYS A 13 -13.17 14.61 17.92
C LYS A 13 -13.90 15.55 16.95
N SER A 14 -13.20 16.11 15.97
CA SER A 14 -13.77 17.02 14.97
C SER A 14 -14.70 16.28 14.01
N ASP A 15 -15.67 16.98 13.41
CA ASP A 15 -16.38 16.50 12.22
C ASP A 15 -15.48 16.75 10.99
N PRO A 16 -14.89 15.70 10.41
CA PRO A 16 -13.95 15.84 9.30
C PRO A 16 -14.63 16.13 7.95
N GLY A 17 -15.96 16.00 7.83
CA GLY A 17 -16.71 16.13 6.57
C GLY A 17 -16.89 14.81 5.78
N GLU A 18 -16.94 14.91 4.44
CA GLU A 18 -17.18 13.76 3.56
C GLU A 18 -16.40 13.81 2.23
N LEU A 19 -16.14 12.62 1.66
CA LEU A 19 -15.62 12.47 0.30
C LEU A 19 -16.77 12.26 -0.67
N ILE A 20 -16.90 13.18 -1.63
CA ILE A 20 -17.89 13.09 -2.71
C ILE A 20 -17.31 12.29 -3.87
N PHE A 21 -18.09 11.37 -4.43
CA PHE A 21 -17.83 10.64 -5.66
C PHE A 21 -18.76 11.08 -6.78
N ARG A 22 -18.19 11.34 -7.95
CA ARG A 22 -18.90 11.68 -9.18
C ARG A 22 -18.89 10.49 -10.14
N ARG A 23 -20.04 10.25 -10.78
CA ARG A 23 -20.14 9.27 -11.88
C ARG A 23 -19.59 9.91 -13.15
N ARG A 24 -18.57 9.30 -13.76
CA ARG A 24 -18.02 9.73 -15.04
C ARG A 24 -18.26 8.66 -16.11
N PRO A 25 -19.06 8.95 -17.15
CA PRO A 25 -19.24 8.04 -18.27
C PRO A 25 -17.90 7.70 -18.93
N MET A 26 -17.72 6.45 -19.34
CA MET A 26 -16.52 6.02 -20.06
C MET A 26 -16.78 5.99 -21.56
N ALA A 27 -15.96 6.68 -22.35
CA ALA A 27 -15.95 6.60 -23.81
C ALA A 27 -15.07 5.43 -24.30
N ASN A 28 -15.19 4.25 -23.69
CA ASN A 28 -14.32 3.10 -23.97
C ASN A 28 -14.97 2.10 -24.93
N SER A 29 -14.25 1.71 -25.98
CA SER A 29 -14.70 0.73 -26.98
C SER A 29 -14.40 -0.73 -26.58
N GLN A 30 -13.55 -0.96 -25.58
CA GLN A 30 -13.27 -2.32 -25.09
C GLN A 30 -14.56 -2.94 -24.57
N ALA A 31 -14.92 -4.13 -25.06
CA ALA A 31 -16.18 -4.80 -24.71
C ALA A 31 -16.41 -4.94 -23.19
N ARG A 32 -15.34 -5.13 -22.41
CA ARG A 32 -15.41 -5.23 -20.94
C ARG A 32 -15.76 -3.90 -20.23
N LEU A 33 -15.53 -2.76 -20.91
CA LEU A 33 -15.72 -1.40 -20.39
C LEU A 33 -16.82 -0.62 -21.10
N ALA A 34 -17.32 -1.11 -22.24
CA ALA A 34 -18.35 -0.46 -23.02
C ALA A 34 -19.63 -0.24 -22.20
N GLY A 35 -20.19 0.96 -22.28
CA GLY A 35 -21.42 1.34 -21.57
C GLY A 35 -21.27 1.43 -20.05
N ARG A 36 -20.04 1.52 -19.52
CA ARG A 36 -19.77 1.67 -18.09
C ARG A 36 -19.47 3.12 -17.69
N TYR A 37 -19.51 3.38 -16.40
CA TYR A 37 -19.03 4.61 -15.78
C TYR A 37 -18.05 4.30 -14.64
N THR A 38 -17.17 5.23 -14.32
CA THR A 38 -16.30 5.21 -13.13
C THR A 38 -16.92 5.99 -11.98
N LEU A 39 -16.61 5.58 -10.74
CA LEU A 39 -16.76 6.46 -9.57
C LEU A 39 -15.42 7.12 -9.29
N GLU A 40 -15.37 8.43 -9.52
CA GLU A 40 -14.17 9.24 -9.32
C GLU A 40 -14.35 10.14 -8.09
N PRO A 41 -13.35 10.19 -7.19
CA PRO A 41 -13.40 11.09 -6.05
C PRO A 41 -13.31 12.53 -6.55
N ASP A 42 -14.15 13.40 -6.00
CA ASP A 42 -14.16 14.82 -6.32
C ASP A 42 -13.04 15.53 -5.56
N ILE A 43 -11.79 15.33 -5.95
CA ILE A 43 -10.60 15.89 -5.30
C ILE A 43 -9.78 16.67 -6.31
N ASP A 44 -9.30 17.86 -5.91
CA ASP A 44 -8.31 18.60 -6.67
C ASP A 44 -6.92 18.09 -6.28
N LEU A 45 -6.30 17.29 -7.15
CA LEU A 45 -4.94 16.80 -6.91
C LEU A 45 -3.88 17.89 -7.19
N GLU A 46 -4.20 18.97 -7.91
CA GLU A 46 -3.31 20.12 -8.13
C GLU A 46 -3.09 20.95 -6.87
N ALA A 47 -4.01 20.88 -5.90
CA ALA A 47 -3.86 21.47 -4.57
C ALA A 47 -2.73 20.80 -3.73
N PHE A 48 -2.15 19.70 -4.21
CA PHE A 48 -1.09 18.98 -3.51
C PHE A 48 0.23 19.00 -4.30
N SER A 49 1.31 19.21 -3.56
CA SER A 49 2.65 18.83 -4.00
C SER A 49 2.87 17.33 -3.75
N CYS A 50 3.49 16.65 -4.71
CA CYS A 50 3.78 15.22 -4.62
C CYS A 50 5.29 14.99 -4.66
N ARG A 51 5.84 14.31 -3.66
CA ARG A 51 7.29 14.05 -3.55
C ARG A 51 7.55 12.62 -3.09
N ALA A 52 8.36 11.88 -3.85
CA ALA A 52 8.85 10.58 -3.40
C ALA A 52 10.19 10.74 -2.65
N VAL A 53 10.44 9.91 -1.64
CA VAL A 53 11.69 9.85 -0.87
C VAL A 53 12.02 8.40 -0.50
N ILE A 54 13.28 8.11 -0.24
CA ILE A 54 13.67 6.91 0.52
C ILE A 54 13.50 7.31 1.99
N ASP A 55 12.59 6.65 2.70
CA ASP A 55 12.33 6.95 4.13
C ASP A 55 13.40 6.34 5.02
N TRP A 56 13.80 5.10 4.70
CA TRP A 56 14.97 4.46 5.28
C TRP A 56 15.52 3.38 4.36
N ILE A 57 16.78 3.01 4.61
CA ILE A 57 17.47 1.90 3.95
C ILE A 57 18.20 1.07 4.99
N VAL A 58 18.22 -0.25 4.81
CA VAL A 58 19.05 -1.18 5.59
C VAL A 58 20.18 -1.67 4.71
N ILE A 59 21.42 -1.42 5.15
CA ILE A 59 22.63 -1.85 4.46
C ILE A 59 23.31 -2.91 5.32
N CYS A 60 23.59 -4.06 4.71
CA CYS A 60 24.34 -5.15 5.31
C CYS A 60 25.82 -4.97 4.97
N PHE A 61 26.66 -4.85 5.99
CA PHE A 61 28.11 -4.76 5.87
C PHE A 61 28.74 -6.10 6.25
N TRP A 62 29.62 -6.61 5.40
CA TRP A 62 30.45 -7.79 5.66
C TRP A 62 31.90 -7.33 5.72
N LEU A 63 32.41 -7.22 6.95
CA LEU A 63 33.69 -6.63 7.27
C LEU A 63 34.79 -7.69 7.21
N GLY A 64 35.96 -7.34 6.68
CA GLY A 64 37.13 -8.24 6.66
C GLY A 64 37.76 -8.48 8.05
N ARG A 65 37.33 -7.72 9.07
CA ARG A 65 37.77 -7.86 10.46
C ARG A 65 36.57 -7.76 11.39
N LYS A 66 36.44 -8.76 12.26
CA LYS A 66 35.42 -8.79 13.31
C LYS A 66 35.57 -7.59 14.25
N THR A 67 34.44 -7.02 14.64
CA THR A 67 34.38 -5.93 15.60
C THR A 67 33.15 -6.06 16.50
N GLN A 68 33.05 -5.22 17.53
CA GLN A 68 31.86 -5.17 18.37
C GLN A 68 30.89 -4.11 17.86
N ILE A 69 29.59 -4.36 18.06
CA ILE A 69 28.52 -3.47 17.60
C ILE A 69 28.70 -2.01 18.03
N GLN A 70 29.19 -1.77 19.25
CA GLN A 70 29.42 -0.43 19.78
C GLN A 70 30.50 0.36 19.03
N TRP A 71 31.52 -0.30 18.49
CA TRP A 71 32.59 0.35 17.75
C TRP A 71 32.14 0.71 16.34
N LEU A 72 31.51 -0.25 15.65
CA LEU A 72 30.91 -0.01 14.35
C LEU A 72 29.87 1.11 14.43
N LYS A 73 28.96 1.01 15.41
CA LYS A 73 27.92 2.01 15.63
C LYS A 73 28.49 3.41 15.83
N ARG A 74 29.54 3.56 16.65
CA ARG A 74 30.20 4.85 16.85
C ARG A 74 30.73 5.43 15.54
N ASP A 75 31.33 4.60 14.69
CA ASP A 75 31.87 5.07 13.41
C ASP A 75 30.77 5.43 12.42
N VAL A 76 29.71 4.61 12.35
CA VAL A 76 28.51 4.86 11.54
C VAL A 76 27.85 6.18 11.95
N ASP A 77 27.58 6.36 13.24
CA ASP A 77 26.91 7.55 13.75
C ASP A 77 27.76 8.80 13.52
N SER A 78 29.09 8.69 13.70
CA SER A 78 30.04 9.77 13.45
C SER A 78 30.06 10.19 11.98
N ALA A 79 30.08 9.23 11.05
CA ALA A 79 30.11 9.51 9.62
C ALA A 79 28.80 10.10 9.09
N LEU A 80 27.65 9.62 9.59
CA LEU A 80 26.34 10.06 9.14
C LEU A 80 25.86 11.33 9.86
N GLY A 81 26.36 11.57 11.07
CA GLY A 81 25.93 12.65 11.96
C GLY A 81 24.56 12.40 12.59
N THR A 82 24.13 11.14 12.68
CA THR A 82 22.85 10.73 13.27
C THR A 82 22.93 9.36 13.92
N ASN A 83 22.10 9.12 14.91
CA ASN A 83 22.02 7.86 15.66
C ASN A 83 21.32 6.78 14.82
N CYS A 84 22.07 5.82 14.29
CA CYS A 84 21.55 4.73 13.48
C CYS A 84 21.26 3.48 14.30
N HIS A 85 20.29 2.67 13.87
CA HIS A 85 20.08 1.35 14.46
C HIS A 85 21.01 0.35 13.78
N VAL A 86 21.74 -0.42 14.59
CA VAL A 86 22.64 -1.47 14.12
C VAL A 86 22.19 -2.79 14.73
N ASP A 87 21.96 -3.79 13.90
CA ASP A 87 21.72 -5.17 14.27
C ASP A 87 22.97 -6.01 13.95
N ILE A 88 23.31 -6.91 14.88
CA ILE A 88 24.43 -7.85 14.73
C ILE A 88 23.92 -9.19 14.23
N HIS A 89 24.61 -9.78 13.27
CA HIS A 89 24.35 -11.14 12.79
C HIS A 89 25.49 -12.07 13.19
N ASP A 90 25.21 -13.37 13.32
CA ASP A 90 26.25 -14.39 13.51
C ASP A 90 27.21 -14.06 14.68
N GLU A 91 26.65 -13.56 15.80
CA GLU A 91 27.40 -13.07 16.96
C GLU A 91 28.23 -14.20 17.63
N GLU A 92 29.50 -13.90 17.88
CA GLU A 92 30.47 -14.78 18.53
C GLU A 92 30.78 -14.38 19.98
N PRO A 93 31.43 -15.27 20.77
CA PRO A 93 31.86 -14.93 22.13
C PRO A 93 32.65 -13.62 22.19
N GLY A 94 32.27 -12.75 23.12
CA GLY A 94 32.83 -11.39 23.24
C GLY A 94 32.04 -10.32 22.46
N GLY A 95 30.88 -10.68 21.90
CA GLY A 95 29.97 -9.77 21.21
C GLY A 95 30.55 -9.23 19.91
N VAL A 96 31.35 -10.05 19.24
CA VAL A 96 32.02 -9.71 17.99
C VAL A 96 31.32 -10.36 16.81
N SER A 97 31.32 -9.67 15.67
CA SER A 97 30.85 -10.19 14.39
C SER A 97 31.57 -9.46 13.26
N ASP A 98 31.53 -10.02 12.07
CA ASP A 98 31.91 -9.39 10.79
C ASP A 98 30.68 -8.92 10.00
N LYS A 99 29.46 -9.22 10.46
CA LYS A 99 28.23 -8.97 9.71
C LYS A 99 27.20 -8.16 10.49
N PHE A 100 26.83 -7.02 9.91
CA PHE A 100 25.96 -6.04 10.56
C PHE A 100 24.94 -5.46 9.59
N ASP A 101 23.70 -5.33 10.04
CA ASP A 101 22.68 -4.54 9.35
C ASP A 101 22.59 -3.15 9.99
N VAL A 102 22.74 -2.12 9.17
CA VAL A 102 22.62 -0.72 9.62
C VAL A 102 21.37 -0.12 8.98
N THR A 103 20.39 0.25 9.80
CA THR A 103 19.21 0.99 9.36
C THR A 103 19.47 2.49 9.42
N ILE A 104 19.38 3.13 8.26
CA ILE A 104 19.64 4.56 8.07
C ILE A 104 18.35 5.26 7.68
N GLN A 105 17.86 6.14 8.55
CA GLN A 105 16.66 6.96 8.32
C GLN A 105 17.00 8.17 7.46
N GLU A 106 16.08 8.57 6.59
CA GLU A 106 16.18 9.70 5.66
C GLU A 106 17.57 9.80 4.99
N PRO A 107 18.01 8.74 4.28
CA PRO A 107 19.40 8.55 3.94
C PRO A 107 19.97 9.63 3.01
N ASP A 108 21.11 10.21 3.39
CA ASP A 108 22.00 10.94 2.49
C ASP A 108 22.95 9.95 1.81
N LEU A 109 22.63 9.62 0.55
CA LEU A 109 23.36 8.62 -0.22
C LEU A 109 24.85 8.98 -0.45
N ARG A 110 25.22 10.27 -0.42
CA ARG A 110 26.63 10.67 -0.53
C ARG A 110 27.39 10.35 0.75
N LYS A 111 26.78 10.65 1.91
CA LYS A 111 27.36 10.28 3.22
C LYS A 111 27.45 8.77 3.40
N ILE A 112 26.45 8.03 2.92
CA ILE A 112 26.48 6.56 2.97
C ILE A 112 27.63 6.00 2.15
N ARG A 113 27.90 6.54 0.95
CA ARG A 113 29.07 6.11 0.16
C ARG A 113 30.38 6.41 0.89
N ALA A 114 30.52 7.62 1.43
CA ALA A 114 31.70 7.98 2.23
C ALA A 114 31.85 7.09 3.48
N LEU A 115 30.74 6.68 4.10
CA LEU A 115 30.74 5.69 5.18
C LEU A 115 31.25 4.33 4.69
N CYS A 116 30.79 3.86 3.52
CA CYS A 116 31.27 2.59 2.96
C CYS A 116 32.78 2.62 2.74
N ASP A 117 33.33 3.68 2.15
CA ASP A 117 34.76 3.86 1.95
C ASP A 117 35.53 3.91 3.29
N ALA A 118 34.98 4.58 4.30
CA ALA A 118 35.58 4.67 5.62
C ALA A 118 35.60 3.32 6.36
N LEU A 119 34.52 2.54 6.26
CA LEU A 119 34.45 1.20 6.84
C LEU A 119 35.36 0.21 6.11
N GLU A 120 35.43 0.29 4.78
CA GLU A 120 36.39 -0.47 3.96
C GLU A 120 37.82 -0.21 4.42
N ALA A 121 38.24 1.05 4.48
CA ALA A 121 39.60 1.41 4.91
C ALA A 121 39.90 0.95 6.34
N LYS A 122 38.91 1.00 7.24
CA LYS A 122 39.11 0.73 8.66
C LYS A 122 39.01 -0.75 9.03
N TYR A 123 38.13 -1.51 8.38
CA TYR A 123 37.82 -2.90 8.73
C TYR A 123 38.14 -3.89 7.60
N GLY A 124 38.26 -3.40 6.36
CA GLY A 124 38.21 -4.20 5.14
C GLY A 124 36.77 -4.60 4.82
N SER A 125 36.49 -5.01 3.58
CA SER A 125 35.26 -5.71 3.22
C SER A 125 35.53 -7.04 2.55
N GLU A 126 34.70 -8.01 2.90
CA GLU A 126 34.64 -9.28 2.17
C GLU A 126 33.72 -9.18 0.94
N ILE A 127 32.63 -8.40 1.06
CA ILE A 127 31.61 -8.21 0.03
C ILE A 127 31.08 -6.78 0.07
N LEU A 128 30.87 -6.20 -1.13
CA LEU A 128 30.23 -4.90 -1.30
C LEU A 128 28.98 -4.74 -0.42
N PRO A 129 28.77 -3.55 0.19
CA PRO A 129 27.62 -3.29 1.05
C PRO A 129 26.29 -3.62 0.36
N ALA A 130 25.56 -4.58 0.93
CA ALA A 130 24.36 -5.12 0.31
C ALA A 130 23.10 -4.41 0.81
N VAL A 131 22.18 -4.03 -0.09
CA VAL A 131 20.90 -3.43 0.31
C VAL A 131 19.97 -4.54 0.80
N ARG A 132 19.76 -4.62 2.11
CA ARG A 132 18.93 -5.65 2.74
C ARG A 132 17.44 -5.32 2.63
N ALA A 133 17.08 -4.08 2.89
CA ALA A 133 15.70 -3.62 2.83
C ALA A 133 15.66 -2.12 2.52
N ILE A 134 14.55 -1.63 1.98
CA ILE A 134 14.34 -0.21 1.69
C ILE A 134 12.87 0.15 1.87
N GLU A 135 12.59 1.32 2.41
CA GLU A 135 11.26 1.92 2.40
C GLU A 135 11.23 3.15 1.52
N ILE A 136 10.26 3.17 0.61
CA ILE A 136 10.04 4.27 -0.32
C ILE A 136 8.69 4.88 0.03
N SER A 137 8.68 6.20 0.20
CA SER A 137 7.51 6.98 0.58
C SER A 137 7.14 7.94 -0.52
N VAL A 138 5.85 8.12 -0.76
CA VAL A 138 5.28 9.18 -1.61
C VAL A 138 4.42 10.06 -0.73
N ASP A 139 4.88 11.30 -0.57
CA ASP A 139 4.24 12.34 0.22
C ASP A 139 3.36 13.21 -0.65
N PHE A 140 2.14 13.46 -0.17
CA PHE A 140 1.20 14.42 -0.71
C PHE A 140 0.99 15.52 0.32
N LYS A 141 1.70 16.64 0.14
CA LYS A 141 1.64 17.80 1.03
C LYS A 141 0.74 18.85 0.38
N PRO A 142 -0.34 19.28 1.05
CA PRO A 142 -1.20 20.32 0.50
C PRO A 142 -0.40 21.62 0.38
N LYS A 143 -0.64 22.38 -0.68
CA LYS A 143 0.04 23.67 -0.92
C LYS A 143 -0.35 24.70 0.15
N ASP A 144 -1.61 24.66 0.55
CA ASP A 144 -2.16 25.43 1.67
C ASP A 144 -2.55 24.44 2.79
N PRO A 145 -2.09 24.63 4.04
CA PRO A 145 -2.41 23.72 5.13
C PRO A 145 -3.92 23.56 5.35
N ASP A 146 -4.44 22.35 5.11
CA ASP A 146 -5.86 22.03 5.29
C ASP A 146 -6.05 20.56 5.71
N ASP A 147 -6.55 20.37 6.92
CA ASP A 147 -6.83 19.05 7.50
C ASP A 147 -7.96 18.32 6.74
N ALA A 148 -8.96 19.03 6.24
CA ALA A 148 -10.06 18.46 5.47
C ALA A 148 -9.57 17.98 4.10
N ALA A 149 -8.71 18.75 3.43
CA ALA A 149 -8.06 18.33 2.18
C ALA A 149 -7.23 17.05 2.38
N ARG A 150 -6.46 16.94 3.47
CA ARG A 150 -5.70 15.71 3.78
C ARG A 150 -6.62 14.53 4.11
N ALA A 151 -7.66 14.71 4.92
CA ALA A 151 -8.63 13.65 5.22
C ALA A 151 -9.30 13.13 3.94
N LYS A 152 -9.64 14.04 3.01
CA LYS A 152 -10.18 13.74 1.68
C LYS A 152 -9.22 12.91 0.84
N LEU A 153 -7.95 13.33 0.77
CA LEU A 153 -6.93 12.62 0.02
C LEU A 153 -6.63 11.24 0.62
N TYR A 154 -6.47 11.13 1.93
CA TYR A 154 -6.29 9.84 2.62
C TYR A 154 -7.43 8.87 2.31
N THR A 155 -8.67 9.36 2.36
CA THR A 155 -9.89 8.58 2.07
C THR A 155 -9.91 8.11 0.62
N ALA A 156 -9.46 8.95 -0.32
CA ALA A 156 -9.31 8.57 -1.73
C ALA A 156 -8.20 7.54 -1.92
N LEU A 157 -7.00 7.77 -1.36
CA LEU A 157 -5.86 6.85 -1.47
C LEU A 157 -6.20 5.46 -0.94
N THR A 158 -6.75 5.35 0.26
CA THR A 158 -7.13 4.05 0.87
C THR A 158 -8.21 3.30 0.08
N ARG A 159 -9.12 4.01 -0.62
CA ARG A 159 -10.16 3.39 -1.44
C ARG A 159 -9.69 2.99 -2.83
N HIS A 160 -8.75 3.72 -3.40
CA HIS A 160 -8.27 3.48 -4.76
C HIS A 160 -6.96 2.69 -4.81
N PHE A 161 -6.29 2.48 -3.67
CA PHE A 161 -5.06 1.71 -3.59
C PHE A 161 -5.25 0.29 -4.11
N TRP A 162 -4.37 -0.10 -5.03
CA TRP A 162 -4.37 -1.38 -5.71
C TRP A 162 -3.03 -2.08 -5.57
N THR A 163 -3.09 -3.39 -5.40
CA THR A 163 -1.93 -4.26 -5.53
C THR A 163 -2.31 -5.49 -6.34
N ASP A 164 -1.34 -5.99 -7.08
CA ASP A 164 -1.46 -7.19 -7.88
C ASP A 164 -1.03 -8.47 -7.09
N ARG A 165 -0.54 -8.28 -5.86
CA ARG A 165 -0.22 -9.35 -4.91
C ARG A 165 -1.50 -9.94 -4.30
N ASP A 166 -1.42 -11.22 -3.96
CA ASP A 166 -2.47 -11.84 -3.17
C ASP A 166 -2.35 -11.37 -1.71
N VAL A 167 -3.24 -10.44 -1.36
CA VAL A 167 -3.37 -9.89 -0.02
C VAL A 167 -4.65 -10.36 0.67
N ILE A 168 -5.35 -11.36 0.09
CA ILE A 168 -6.64 -11.84 0.58
C ILE A 168 -6.50 -13.23 1.19
N SER A 169 -5.70 -14.10 0.59
CA SER A 169 -5.59 -15.50 1.02
C SER A 169 -4.93 -15.68 2.37
N ARG A 170 -4.18 -14.69 2.87
CA ARG A 170 -3.54 -14.73 4.19
C ARG A 170 -4.09 -13.63 5.08
N PRO A 171 -4.51 -13.90 6.33
CA PRO A 171 -5.22 -12.91 7.13
C PRO A 171 -4.38 -11.68 7.50
N TYR A 172 -3.09 -11.88 7.76
CA TYR A 172 -2.18 -10.79 8.13
C TYR A 172 -1.78 -9.91 6.94
N ASP A 173 -1.98 -10.37 5.71
CA ASP A 173 -1.75 -9.58 4.51
C ASP A 173 -2.94 -8.69 4.15
N ARG A 174 -4.13 -8.98 4.72
CA ARG A 174 -5.35 -8.23 4.42
C ARG A 174 -5.25 -6.76 4.80
N PRO A 175 -5.97 -5.90 4.07
CA PRO A 175 -6.18 -4.52 4.47
C PRO A 175 -6.67 -4.41 5.91
N ARG A 176 -5.94 -3.65 6.71
CA ARG A 176 -6.23 -3.40 8.12
C ARG A 176 -5.93 -1.95 8.45
N PHE A 177 -6.43 -1.48 9.59
CA PHE A 177 -6.05 -0.17 10.11
C PHE A 177 -5.77 -0.25 11.61
N THR A 178 -4.87 0.61 12.09
CA THR A 178 -4.44 0.63 13.50
C THR A 178 -4.56 2.03 14.09
N TRP A 179 -4.93 2.11 15.37
CA TRP A 179 -5.02 3.36 16.11
C TRP A 179 -4.53 3.17 17.56
N GLY A 180 -4.12 4.27 18.18
CA GLY A 180 -3.67 4.33 19.59
C GLY A 180 -2.29 3.74 19.88
N THR A 181 -1.85 3.90 21.14
CA THR A 181 -0.59 3.37 21.69
C THR A 181 -0.78 1.99 22.33
N LYS A 182 0.34 1.33 22.69
CA LYS A 182 0.28 0.06 23.42
C LYS A 182 -0.40 0.20 24.79
N ALA A 183 -0.17 1.33 25.47
CA ALA A 183 -0.67 1.64 26.79
C ALA A 183 -2.18 1.94 26.77
N GLU A 184 -2.65 2.75 25.82
CA GLU A 184 -4.07 3.10 25.67
C GLU A 184 -4.94 1.86 25.43
N ALA A 185 -4.55 1.01 24.50
CA ALA A 185 -5.30 -0.21 24.22
C ALA A 185 -5.25 -1.24 25.36
N ALA A 186 -4.18 -1.24 26.17
CA ALA A 186 -4.13 -2.06 27.38
C ALA A 186 -5.09 -1.53 28.47
N ALA A 187 -5.14 -0.20 28.64
CA ALA A 187 -6.05 0.45 29.58
C ALA A 187 -7.53 0.26 29.19
N GLU A 188 -7.85 0.34 27.90
CA GLU A 188 -9.24 0.28 27.43
C GLU A 188 -9.72 -1.14 27.02
N LYS A 189 -8.87 -2.17 27.12
CA LYS A 189 -9.14 -3.53 26.59
C LYS A 189 -9.59 -3.56 25.12
N LYS A 190 -9.27 -2.52 24.34
CA LYS A 190 -9.67 -2.41 22.92
C LYS A 190 -8.66 -3.09 22.01
N LYS A 191 -9.14 -3.63 20.87
CA LYS A 191 -8.26 -4.15 19.81
C LYS A 191 -7.46 -2.98 19.20
N LYS A 192 -6.13 -3.15 19.08
CA LYS A 192 -5.17 -2.17 18.49
C LYS A 192 -5.27 -2.02 16.98
N HIS A 193 -6.08 -2.86 16.36
CA HIS A 193 -6.27 -2.90 14.93
C HIS A 193 -7.64 -3.47 14.63
N ASP A 194 -8.18 -3.08 13.48
CA ASP A 194 -9.30 -3.76 12.86
C ASP A 194 -8.94 -4.19 11.46
N GLN A 195 -9.64 -5.22 11.00
CA GLN A 195 -9.56 -5.65 9.62
C GLN A 195 -10.62 -4.91 8.82
N VAL A 196 -10.24 -4.43 7.65
CA VAL A 196 -11.18 -3.83 6.70
C VAL A 196 -12.12 -4.92 6.16
N LEU A 197 -11.57 -6.12 5.94
CA LEU A 197 -12.26 -7.34 5.52
C LEU A 197 -12.25 -8.37 6.66
N MET A 198 -13.44 -8.77 7.12
CA MET A 198 -13.55 -9.80 8.15
C MET A 198 -12.98 -11.15 7.69
N HIS A 199 -12.39 -11.88 8.63
CA HIS A 199 -11.91 -13.25 8.43
C HIS A 199 -12.10 -14.06 9.71
N LEU A 200 -12.13 -15.39 9.57
CA LEU A 200 -12.09 -16.31 10.70
C LEU A 200 -10.64 -16.79 10.84
N PRO A 201 -9.92 -16.40 11.92
CA PRO A 201 -8.49 -16.71 12.08
C PRO A 201 -8.19 -18.20 12.27
N LYS A 202 -9.19 -19.02 12.65
CA LYS A 202 -8.99 -20.42 13.05
C LYS A 202 -9.43 -21.45 12.01
N GLU A 203 -9.91 -21.01 10.85
CA GLU A 203 -10.36 -21.91 9.78
C GLU A 203 -9.39 -21.84 8.61
N GLU A 204 -8.86 -22.98 8.16
CA GLU A 204 -8.13 -23.10 6.90
C GLU A 204 -9.03 -23.76 5.84
N PRO A 205 -9.13 -23.19 4.61
CA PRO A 205 -8.56 -21.93 4.19
C PRO A 205 -9.26 -20.74 4.86
N CYS A 206 -8.51 -19.72 5.28
CA CYS A 206 -9.07 -18.55 5.96
C CYS A 206 -9.92 -17.63 5.05
N VAL A 207 -10.19 -18.07 3.82
CA VAL A 207 -11.00 -17.39 2.82
C VAL A 207 -12.41 -17.97 2.84
N ASN A 208 -13.32 -17.24 3.48
CA ASN A 208 -14.74 -17.53 3.44
C ASN A 208 -15.39 -16.68 2.32
N GLU A 209 -15.88 -17.33 1.26
CA GLU A 209 -16.50 -16.65 0.12
C GLU A 209 -17.70 -15.79 0.54
N HIS A 210 -18.48 -16.23 1.54
CA HIS A 210 -19.61 -15.46 2.03
C HIS A 210 -19.15 -14.12 2.64
N PHE A 211 -18.06 -14.08 3.42
CA PHE A 211 -17.54 -12.80 3.95
C PHE A 211 -16.93 -11.90 2.88
N LEU A 212 -16.33 -12.48 1.83
CA LEU A 212 -15.85 -11.67 0.71
C LEU A 212 -16.99 -11.06 -0.10
N ILE A 213 -18.13 -11.75 -0.22
CA ILE A 213 -19.30 -11.30 -0.97
C ILE A 213 -20.22 -10.39 -0.14
N SER A 214 -20.30 -10.59 1.18
CA SER A 214 -21.13 -9.77 2.06
C SER A 214 -20.53 -8.37 2.27
N THR A 215 -21.38 -7.39 2.58
CA THR A 215 -20.97 -6.03 2.98
C THR A 215 -21.21 -5.74 4.46
N GLU A 216 -21.75 -6.69 5.21
CA GLU A 216 -22.26 -6.48 6.58
C GLU A 216 -21.12 -6.28 7.58
N HIS A 217 -20.01 -7.01 7.39
CA HIS A 217 -18.87 -6.99 8.30
C HIS A 217 -17.70 -6.12 7.82
N ASP A 218 -17.89 -5.42 6.71
CA ASP A 218 -16.90 -4.50 6.15
C ASP A 218 -16.78 -3.24 7.00
N ARG A 219 -15.54 -2.83 7.26
CA ARG A 219 -15.23 -1.63 8.07
C ARG A 219 -14.40 -0.64 7.26
N ALA A 220 -14.86 0.60 7.24
CA ALA A 220 -14.07 1.69 6.66
C ALA A 220 -12.92 2.08 7.60
N PRO A 221 -11.72 2.35 7.07
CA PRO A 221 -10.63 2.86 7.89
C PRO A 221 -10.95 4.27 8.41
N PHE A 222 -10.54 4.55 9.65
CA PHE A 222 -10.56 5.91 10.17
C PHE A 222 -9.53 6.79 9.43
N VAL A 223 -9.84 8.08 9.23
CA VAL A 223 -8.97 9.01 8.49
C VAL A 223 -7.70 9.41 9.21
N ASP A 224 -7.70 9.28 10.53
CA ASP A 224 -6.58 9.53 11.43
C ASP A 224 -5.91 8.21 11.90
N ALA A 225 -6.27 7.07 11.31
CA ALA A 225 -5.59 5.80 11.51
C ALA A 225 -4.47 5.57 10.49
N ASN A 226 -3.62 4.58 10.76
CA ASN A 226 -2.68 4.07 9.77
C ASN A 226 -3.34 2.87 9.06
N TYR A 227 -3.47 2.94 7.74
CA TYR A 227 -3.95 1.84 6.90
C TYR A 227 -2.77 1.00 6.43
N TYR A 228 -2.88 -0.33 6.51
CA TYR A 228 -1.83 -1.27 6.12
C TYR A 228 -2.36 -2.33 5.17
N VAL A 229 -1.49 -2.76 4.26
CA VAL A 229 -1.65 -3.94 3.41
C VAL A 229 -0.36 -4.75 3.46
N GLY A 230 -0.43 -6.07 3.60
CA GLY A 230 0.74 -6.94 3.80
C GLY A 230 1.10 -7.12 5.29
N ALA A 231 1.58 -8.31 5.64
CA ALA A 231 2.02 -8.66 6.99
C ALA A 231 3.26 -7.88 7.42
N LYS A 232 3.52 -7.78 8.73
CA LYS A 232 4.70 -7.07 9.26
C LYS A 232 6.01 -7.60 8.67
N ASN A 233 6.08 -8.91 8.47
CA ASN A 233 7.27 -9.66 8.05
C ASN A 233 7.16 -10.10 6.57
N ALA A 234 6.20 -9.55 5.82
CA ALA A 234 6.10 -9.83 4.39
C ALA A 234 7.25 -9.13 3.66
N ASP A 235 7.65 -9.71 2.54
CA ASP A 235 8.65 -9.14 1.63
C ASP A 235 8.22 -7.81 1.02
N VAL A 236 6.91 -7.53 0.94
CA VAL A 236 6.35 -6.22 0.59
C VAL A 236 5.21 -5.89 1.54
N ARG A 237 5.22 -4.67 2.08
CA ARG A 237 4.17 -4.13 2.93
C ARG A 237 3.92 -2.67 2.60
N TRP A 238 2.65 -2.26 2.67
CA TRP A 238 2.25 -0.87 2.49
C TRP A 238 1.72 -0.26 3.77
N ARG A 239 1.92 1.07 3.90
CA ARG A 239 1.28 1.92 4.90
C ARG A 239 0.75 3.18 4.21
N ILE A 240 -0.49 3.56 4.52
CA ILE A 240 -1.07 4.85 4.15
C ILE A 240 -1.45 5.56 5.44
N MET A 241 -1.07 6.83 5.60
CA MET A 241 -1.30 7.58 6.84
C MET A 241 -1.42 9.08 6.60
N ASP A 242 -2.17 9.78 7.45
CA ASP A 242 -2.03 11.23 7.65
C ASP A 242 -0.84 11.47 8.60
N LYS A 243 0.29 11.94 8.05
CA LYS A 243 1.53 12.19 8.77
C LYS A 243 1.46 13.58 9.39
N VAL A 244 1.06 13.60 10.66
CA VAL A 244 0.93 14.81 11.51
C VAL A 244 1.91 14.84 12.68
N VAL A 245 2.71 13.78 12.84
CA VAL A 245 3.73 13.63 13.88
C VAL A 245 5.07 13.50 13.19
N ASP A 246 6.10 14.15 13.71
CA ASP A 246 7.47 14.05 13.21
C ASP A 246 8.17 12.83 13.83
N GLN A 247 8.54 12.97 15.10
CA GLN A 247 9.17 11.94 15.92
C GLN A 247 8.18 11.36 16.93
N GLN A 248 8.26 10.06 17.15
CA GLN A 248 7.45 9.36 18.15
C GLN A 248 8.32 8.42 18.99
N ASN A 249 8.36 8.65 20.30
CA ASN A 249 8.87 7.67 21.26
C ASN A 249 7.68 6.87 21.79
N ARG A 250 7.48 5.68 21.21
CA ARG A 250 6.34 4.81 21.55
C ARG A 250 6.40 4.24 22.96
N ASP A 251 7.61 4.06 23.49
CA ASP A 251 7.81 3.46 24.82
C ASP A 251 7.56 4.51 25.91
N ALA A 252 8.00 5.75 25.68
CA ALA A 252 7.70 6.89 26.57
C ALA A 252 6.30 7.48 26.35
N GLY A 253 5.61 7.10 25.28
CA GLY A 253 4.31 7.67 24.90
C GLY A 253 4.38 9.13 24.46
N THR A 254 5.56 9.65 24.14
CA THR A 254 5.77 11.04 23.72
C THR A 254 5.88 11.17 22.20
N PHE A 255 5.53 12.35 21.68
CA PHE A 255 5.66 12.65 20.27
C PHE A 255 5.90 14.14 20.04
N VAL A 256 6.53 14.46 18.92
CA VAL A 256 6.70 15.83 18.43
C VAL A 256 5.73 16.02 17.26
N PRO A 257 4.74 16.93 17.35
CA PRO A 257 3.85 17.21 16.23
C PRO A 257 4.61 17.86 15.08
N LEU A 258 4.17 17.61 13.85
CA LEU A 258 4.62 18.37 12.69
C LEU A 258 3.96 19.75 12.68
N ASP A 259 4.71 20.75 12.22
CA ASP A 259 4.15 22.03 11.84
C ASP A 259 3.09 21.86 10.75
N ASP A 260 2.09 22.75 10.73
CA ASP A 260 0.98 22.69 9.78
C ASP A 260 1.45 22.64 8.32
N ALA A 261 2.54 23.35 8.03
CA ALA A 261 3.17 23.34 6.72
C ALA A 261 3.68 21.94 6.33
N ASP A 262 4.10 21.08 7.26
CA ASP A 262 4.73 19.79 6.95
C ASP A 262 3.79 18.59 7.12
N LYS A 263 2.56 18.82 7.57
CA LYS A 263 1.50 17.82 7.59
C LYS A 263 1.18 17.37 6.16
N ARG A 264 1.05 16.07 5.97
CA ARG A 264 0.93 15.46 4.64
C ARG A 264 0.28 14.10 4.71
N VAL A 265 -0.33 13.64 3.61
CA VAL A 265 -0.74 12.25 3.49
C VAL A 265 0.40 11.47 2.85
N ARG A 266 0.81 10.37 3.46
CA ARG A 266 1.95 9.56 3.03
C ARG A 266 1.51 8.16 2.63
N VAL A 267 2.03 7.67 1.51
CA VAL A 267 1.95 6.27 1.08
C VAL A 267 3.35 5.70 1.10
N GLU A 268 3.55 4.60 1.80
CA GLU A 268 4.86 3.96 1.96
C GLU A 268 4.79 2.53 1.47
N VAL A 269 5.89 2.07 0.88
CA VAL A 269 6.13 0.66 0.61
C VAL A 269 7.44 0.24 1.26
N THR A 270 7.37 -0.71 2.18
CA THR A 270 8.51 -1.43 2.71
C THR A 270 8.83 -2.61 1.78
N LEU A 271 10.06 -2.70 1.31
CA LEU A 271 10.58 -3.81 0.51
C LEU A 271 11.70 -4.50 1.28
N ASP A 272 11.50 -5.76 1.65
CA ASP A 272 12.57 -6.61 2.22
C ASP A 272 13.41 -7.24 1.11
N ARG A 273 14.48 -7.94 1.49
CA ARG A 273 15.51 -8.45 0.55
C ARG A 273 14.96 -9.14 -0.69
N PRO A 274 14.03 -10.13 -0.60
CA PRO A 274 13.55 -10.80 -1.80
C PRO A 274 12.83 -9.86 -2.76
N ALA A 275 12.23 -8.77 -2.27
CA ALA A 275 11.56 -7.78 -3.10
C ALA A 275 12.56 -6.80 -3.72
N VAL A 276 13.58 -6.39 -2.97
CA VAL A 276 14.66 -5.50 -3.45
C VAL A 276 15.49 -6.20 -4.54
N GLU A 277 15.85 -7.47 -4.35
CA GLU A 277 16.59 -8.25 -5.36
C GLU A 277 15.80 -8.42 -6.66
N ARG A 278 14.48 -8.63 -6.58
CA ARG A 278 13.61 -8.71 -7.77
C ARG A 278 13.55 -7.40 -8.57
N LEU A 279 13.94 -6.28 -7.96
CA LEU A 279 14.08 -5.00 -8.64
C LEU A 279 15.47 -4.80 -9.24
N GLY A 280 16.36 -5.78 -9.11
CA GLY A 280 17.73 -5.71 -9.61
C GLY A 280 18.69 -4.97 -8.67
N VAL A 281 18.32 -4.77 -7.40
CA VAL A 281 19.17 -4.12 -6.40
C VAL A 281 19.71 -5.17 -5.44
N THR A 282 21.02 -5.42 -5.51
CA THR A 282 21.75 -6.32 -4.61
C THR A 282 22.66 -5.51 -3.70
N PHE A 283 23.41 -4.58 -4.28
CA PHE A 283 24.40 -3.72 -3.63
C PHE A 283 23.96 -2.27 -3.64
N LEU A 284 24.61 -1.45 -2.83
CA LEU A 284 24.34 -0.01 -2.76
C LEU A 284 24.53 0.65 -4.14
N GLU A 285 25.51 0.19 -4.90
CA GLU A 285 25.88 0.67 -6.24
C GLU A 285 24.82 0.38 -7.31
N ASP A 286 23.86 -0.50 -7.03
CA ASP A 286 22.77 -0.80 -7.96
C ASP A 286 21.63 0.23 -7.88
N LEU A 287 21.53 0.99 -6.77
CA LEU A 287 20.49 2.02 -6.60
C LEU A 287 20.38 3.04 -7.74
N PRO A 288 21.46 3.60 -8.31
CA PRO A 288 21.35 4.52 -9.44
C PRO A 288 20.76 3.88 -10.71
N ASN A 289 20.80 2.55 -10.84
CA ASN A 289 20.22 1.82 -11.96
C ASN A 289 18.76 1.40 -11.71
N LEU A 290 18.25 1.59 -10.50
CA LEU A 290 16.86 1.32 -10.18
C LEU A 290 15.94 2.35 -10.86
N HIS A 291 15.07 1.88 -11.74
CA HIS A 291 14.03 2.72 -12.33
C HIS A 291 12.88 2.97 -11.35
N PHE A 292 13.03 3.95 -10.46
CA PHE A 292 12.03 4.28 -9.44
C PHE A 292 10.65 4.56 -10.05
N ALA A 293 10.57 5.16 -11.24
CA ALA A 293 9.28 5.39 -11.90
C ALA A 293 8.48 4.08 -12.16
N ARG A 294 9.18 2.95 -12.38
CA ARG A 294 8.51 1.64 -12.55
C ARG A 294 7.84 1.12 -11.27
N LEU A 295 8.25 1.62 -10.10
CA LEU A 295 7.64 1.27 -8.82
C LEU A 295 6.17 1.73 -8.75
N GLN A 296 5.77 2.74 -9.53
CA GLN A 296 4.37 3.16 -9.63
C GLN A 296 3.46 1.99 -9.99
N LYS A 297 3.80 1.24 -11.05
CA LYS A 297 2.97 0.14 -11.56
C LYS A 297 2.93 -1.09 -10.66
N SER A 298 3.92 -1.26 -9.79
CA SER A 298 4.04 -2.44 -8.91
C SER A 298 3.58 -2.17 -7.49
N PHE A 299 3.84 -0.97 -6.98
CA PHE A 299 3.71 -0.64 -5.56
C PHE A 299 2.86 0.59 -5.27
N PHE A 300 2.70 1.52 -6.22
CA PHE A 300 1.88 2.72 -6.03
C PHE A 300 0.82 2.85 -7.12
N THR A 301 0.04 1.80 -7.29
CA THR A 301 -1.03 1.75 -8.29
C THR A 301 -2.36 2.11 -7.68
N PHE A 302 -3.07 3.01 -8.35
CA PHE A 302 -4.42 3.42 -7.97
C PHE A 302 -5.40 3.14 -9.11
N MET A 303 -6.56 2.61 -8.76
CA MET A 303 -7.56 2.14 -9.72
C MET A 303 -8.94 2.73 -9.41
N LEU A 304 -9.69 3.05 -10.47
CA LEU A 304 -11.09 3.44 -10.41
C LEU A 304 -11.98 2.20 -10.64
N PRO A 305 -12.98 1.96 -9.78
CA PRO A 305 -13.99 0.94 -10.04
C PRO A 305 -14.89 1.38 -11.18
N THR A 306 -15.43 0.41 -11.92
CA THR A 306 -16.40 0.67 -13.00
C THR A 306 -17.71 -0.08 -12.78
N PHE A 307 -18.79 0.50 -13.24
CA PHE A 307 -20.16 0.00 -13.07
C PHE A 307 -20.96 0.19 -14.36
N HIS A 308 -21.99 -0.62 -14.57
CA HIS A 308 -22.83 -0.52 -15.77
C HIS A 308 -23.65 0.77 -15.75
N GLY A 309 -23.63 1.50 -16.86
CA GLY A 309 -24.49 2.66 -17.07
C GLY A 309 -25.95 2.27 -17.25
N THR A 310 -26.86 3.17 -16.90
CA THR A 310 -28.29 3.05 -17.18
C THR A 310 -28.58 3.52 -18.61
N GLY A 311 -28.03 2.83 -19.61
CA GLY A 311 -28.30 3.12 -21.03
C GLY A 311 -29.78 2.91 -21.41
N LYS A 312 -30.25 3.65 -22.41
CA LYS A 312 -31.67 3.79 -22.79
C LYS A 312 -32.32 2.49 -23.31
N ALA A 313 -33.55 2.27 -22.83
CA ALA A 313 -34.71 1.56 -23.43
C ALA A 313 -34.62 0.05 -23.72
N GLY A 314 -35.62 -0.66 -23.18
CA GLY A 314 -35.84 -2.11 -23.28
C GLY A 314 -35.24 -2.83 -22.09
N ARG A 315 -35.97 -2.92 -20.96
CA ARG A 315 -35.51 -3.59 -19.72
C ARG A 315 -35.62 -5.12 -19.87
N PRO A 316 -34.56 -5.87 -20.17
CA PRO A 316 -34.58 -7.31 -19.99
C PRO A 316 -34.33 -7.59 -18.51
N LEU A 317 -34.79 -8.73 -17.99
CA LEU A 317 -34.53 -9.17 -16.60
C LEU A 317 -33.05 -9.06 -16.21
N GLY A 318 -32.13 -9.29 -17.17
CA GLY A 318 -30.69 -9.17 -16.97
C GLY A 318 -30.19 -7.76 -16.61
N ALA A 319 -30.87 -6.69 -17.05
CA ALA A 319 -30.48 -5.31 -16.69
C ALA A 319 -30.76 -5.02 -15.21
N ALA A 320 -31.89 -5.50 -14.68
CA ALA A 320 -32.23 -5.35 -13.27
C ALA A 320 -31.23 -6.08 -12.36
N ILE A 321 -30.83 -7.30 -12.75
CA ILE A 321 -29.81 -8.10 -12.04
C ILE A 321 -28.47 -7.36 -12.02
N ASN A 322 -28.03 -6.80 -13.15
CA ASN A 322 -26.78 -6.03 -13.21
C ASN A 322 -26.82 -4.78 -12.34
N ILE A 323 -27.93 -4.05 -12.33
CA ILE A 323 -28.12 -2.87 -11.45
C ILE A 323 -28.04 -3.28 -9.98
N TRP A 324 -28.72 -4.37 -9.58
CA TRP A 324 -28.65 -4.88 -8.22
C TRP A 324 -27.22 -5.30 -7.83
N HIS A 325 -26.51 -6.01 -8.72
CA HIS A 325 -25.12 -6.36 -8.50
C HIS A 325 -24.23 -5.13 -8.33
N ASP A 326 -24.40 -4.11 -9.18
CA ASP A 326 -23.61 -2.89 -9.09
C ASP A 326 -23.92 -2.09 -7.82
N GLN A 327 -25.17 -2.08 -7.32
CA GLN A 327 -25.47 -1.48 -6.01
C GLN A 327 -24.65 -2.13 -4.88
N HIS A 328 -24.55 -3.47 -4.87
CA HIS A 328 -23.71 -4.17 -3.89
C HIS A 328 -22.22 -3.88 -4.09
N ARG A 329 -21.74 -3.85 -5.34
CA ARG A 329 -20.35 -3.52 -5.66
C ARG A 329 -20.00 -2.09 -5.25
N ILE A 330 -20.90 -1.14 -5.45
CA ILE A 330 -20.76 0.25 -5.00
C ILE A 330 -20.66 0.29 -3.48
N ARG A 331 -21.58 -0.35 -2.74
CA ARG A 331 -21.52 -0.40 -1.27
C ARG A 331 -20.19 -0.98 -0.76
N LYS A 332 -19.71 -2.08 -1.37
CA LYS A 332 -18.40 -2.69 -1.07
C LYS A 332 -17.27 -1.68 -1.27
N PHE A 333 -17.20 -1.08 -2.46
CA PHE A 333 -16.17 -0.09 -2.78
C PHE A 333 -16.17 1.10 -1.82
N LEU A 334 -17.33 1.67 -1.50
CA LEU A 334 -17.42 2.85 -0.63
C LEU A 334 -16.97 2.55 0.80
N LYS A 335 -17.12 1.31 1.28
CA LYS A 335 -16.63 0.88 2.60
C LYS A 335 -15.14 0.54 2.60
N ILE A 336 -14.68 -0.25 1.62
CA ILE A 336 -13.39 -0.95 1.73
C ILE A 336 -12.47 -0.82 0.51
N GLY A 337 -12.85 -0.01 -0.46
CA GLY A 337 -12.02 0.28 -1.63
C GLY A 337 -11.93 -0.83 -2.67
N VAL A 338 -11.02 -0.64 -3.62
CA VAL A 338 -10.87 -1.50 -4.81
C VAL A 338 -10.33 -2.89 -4.50
N ILE A 339 -9.43 -3.04 -3.52
CA ILE A 339 -8.94 -4.37 -3.08
C ILE A 339 -10.12 -5.23 -2.61
N GLY A 340 -10.97 -4.65 -1.76
CA GLY A 340 -12.14 -5.33 -1.23
C GLY A 340 -13.20 -5.63 -2.28
N LEU A 341 -13.43 -4.70 -3.22
CA LEU A 341 -14.32 -4.93 -4.35
C LEU A 341 -13.79 -6.04 -5.28
N LYS A 342 -12.48 -6.08 -5.56
CA LYS A 342 -11.87 -7.15 -6.35
C LYS A 342 -12.03 -8.50 -5.65
N ALA A 343 -11.82 -8.55 -4.33
CA ALA A 343 -12.02 -9.77 -3.56
C ALA A 343 -13.47 -10.29 -3.64
N MET A 344 -14.46 -9.39 -3.62
CA MET A 344 -15.88 -9.71 -3.87
C MET A 344 -16.10 -10.26 -5.28
N ASP A 345 -15.60 -9.56 -6.30
CA ASP A 345 -15.77 -9.95 -7.71
C ASP A 345 -15.15 -11.35 -7.96
N ASP A 346 -13.94 -11.59 -7.43
CA ASP A 346 -13.27 -12.89 -7.53
C ASP A 346 -13.99 -14.02 -6.79
N ALA A 347 -14.53 -13.73 -5.60
CA ALA A 347 -15.31 -14.71 -4.84
C ALA A 347 -16.61 -15.08 -5.57
N ARG A 348 -17.29 -14.10 -6.18
CA ARG A 348 -18.47 -14.35 -7.01
C ARG A 348 -18.13 -15.20 -8.24
N GLU A 349 -17.01 -14.92 -8.90
CA GLU A 349 -16.57 -15.71 -10.05
C GLU A 349 -16.28 -17.17 -9.65
N ARG A 350 -15.57 -17.38 -8.54
CA ARG A 350 -15.29 -18.73 -8.01
C ARG A 350 -16.58 -19.48 -7.64
N LEU A 351 -17.50 -18.83 -6.93
CA LEU A 351 -18.79 -19.42 -6.56
C LEU A 351 -19.63 -19.76 -7.80
N ALA A 352 -19.71 -18.85 -8.77
CA ALA A 352 -20.42 -19.08 -10.03
C ALA A 352 -19.82 -20.26 -10.82
N LYS A 353 -18.48 -20.37 -10.85
CA LYS A 353 -17.78 -21.50 -11.48
C LYS A 353 -18.06 -22.82 -10.75
N LYS A 354 -18.10 -22.81 -9.42
CA LYS A 354 -18.45 -23.98 -8.59
C LYS A 354 -19.89 -24.43 -8.84
N LEU A 355 -20.85 -23.52 -8.77
CA LEU A 355 -22.27 -23.79 -9.02
C LEU A 355 -22.49 -24.33 -10.44
N ARG A 356 -21.88 -23.72 -11.46
CA ARG A 356 -21.96 -24.22 -12.84
C ARG A 356 -21.45 -25.65 -12.97
N ARG A 357 -20.31 -25.97 -12.36
CA ARG A 357 -19.76 -27.34 -12.39
C ARG A 357 -20.70 -28.35 -11.73
N GLN A 358 -21.33 -27.98 -10.61
CA GLN A 358 -22.30 -28.82 -9.91
C GLN A 358 -23.58 -29.03 -10.73
N GLU A 359 -24.13 -27.95 -11.32
CA GLU A 359 -25.37 -28.01 -12.08
C GLU A 359 -25.19 -28.58 -13.50
N GLN A 360 -23.98 -28.59 -14.04
CA GLN A 360 -23.72 -29.05 -15.41
C GLN A 360 -24.20 -30.50 -15.61
N GLY A 361 -23.92 -31.41 -14.66
CA GLY A 361 -24.37 -32.80 -14.74
C GLY A 361 -25.90 -32.90 -14.74
N ARG A 362 -26.57 -32.14 -13.87
CA ARG A 362 -28.05 -32.12 -13.78
C ARG A 362 -28.68 -31.52 -15.04
N MET A 363 -28.12 -30.45 -15.59
CA MET A 363 -28.62 -29.85 -16.83
C MET A 363 -28.48 -30.80 -18.02
N VAL A 364 -27.33 -31.47 -18.15
CA VAL A 364 -27.09 -32.46 -19.22
C VAL A 364 -28.05 -33.65 -19.08
N ALA A 365 -28.25 -34.17 -17.87
CA ALA A 365 -29.21 -35.25 -17.61
C ALA A 365 -30.65 -34.88 -18.00
N ASN A 366 -31.02 -33.60 -17.86
CA ASN A 366 -32.34 -33.06 -18.24
C ASN A 366 -32.41 -32.61 -19.71
N GLY A 367 -31.40 -32.89 -20.55
CA GLY A 367 -31.36 -32.47 -21.96
C GLY A 367 -31.20 -30.96 -22.17
N LEU A 368 -30.87 -30.19 -21.13
CA LEU A 368 -30.71 -28.74 -21.18
C LEU A 368 -29.26 -28.36 -21.50
N LYS A 369 -29.08 -27.34 -22.37
CA LYS A 369 -27.76 -26.78 -22.69
C LYS A 369 -27.47 -25.58 -21.80
N MET A 370 -26.37 -25.65 -21.04
CA MET A 370 -25.86 -24.49 -20.30
C MET A 370 -25.24 -23.48 -21.26
N GLN A 371 -25.72 -22.24 -21.26
CA GLN A 371 -25.10 -21.18 -22.04
C GLN A 371 -23.67 -20.94 -21.55
N ARG A 372 -22.72 -20.92 -22.48
CA ARG A 372 -21.33 -20.58 -22.17
C ARG A 372 -21.28 -19.09 -21.79
N PRO A 373 -20.59 -18.73 -20.70
CA PRO A 373 -20.35 -17.32 -20.41
C PRO A 373 -19.63 -16.66 -21.59
N SER A 374 -19.97 -15.40 -21.87
CA SER A 374 -19.26 -14.62 -22.88
C SER A 374 -17.77 -14.58 -22.52
N ARG A 375 -16.91 -14.86 -23.50
CA ARG A 375 -15.46 -14.73 -23.34
C ARG A 375 -15.12 -13.24 -23.35
N VAL A 376 -15.12 -12.62 -22.18
CA VAL A 376 -14.58 -11.27 -21.99
C VAL A 376 -13.14 -11.43 -21.53
N GLY A 377 -12.21 -10.73 -22.18
CA GLY A 377 -10.79 -10.77 -21.79
C GLY A 377 -10.62 -10.38 -20.32
N THR A 378 -10.17 -11.33 -19.50
CA THR A 378 -9.92 -11.16 -18.07
C THR A 378 -8.49 -10.65 -17.88
N GLN A 379 -8.31 -9.34 -17.94
CA GLN A 379 -7.07 -8.74 -17.41
C GLN A 379 -7.01 -8.95 -15.90
N LYS A 380 -5.80 -8.96 -15.30
CA LYS A 380 -5.60 -9.09 -13.85
C LYS A 380 -6.40 -8.04 -13.05
N ALA A 381 -6.56 -6.85 -13.64
CA ALA A 381 -7.36 -5.74 -13.12
C ALA A 381 -8.87 -5.85 -13.44
N GLY A 382 -9.38 -6.95 -13.98
CA GLY A 382 -10.82 -7.19 -14.19
C GLY A 382 -11.54 -6.04 -14.93
N THR A 383 -12.49 -5.40 -14.26
CA THR A 383 -13.25 -4.25 -14.78
C THR A 383 -12.72 -2.89 -14.31
N PHE A 384 -11.64 -2.86 -13.53
CA PHE A 384 -11.07 -1.61 -13.02
C PHE A 384 -10.34 -0.83 -14.13
N ARG A 385 -10.31 0.50 -13.99
CA ARG A 385 -9.54 1.42 -14.84
C ARG A 385 -8.42 2.03 -14.02
N ALA A 386 -7.25 2.30 -14.62
CA ALA A 386 -6.21 3.08 -13.95
C ALA A 386 -6.74 4.48 -13.58
N TYR A 387 -6.40 4.95 -12.37
CA TYR A 387 -6.59 6.35 -12.00
C TYR A 387 -5.42 7.18 -12.56
N GLU A 388 -5.49 7.49 -13.84
CA GLU A 388 -4.38 8.06 -14.63
C GLU A 388 -3.78 9.33 -14.00
N GLU A 389 -4.61 10.28 -13.55
CA GLU A 389 -4.14 11.53 -12.95
C GLU A 389 -3.30 11.31 -11.68
N LEU A 390 -3.82 10.51 -10.73
CA LEU A 390 -3.12 10.19 -9.49
C LEU A 390 -1.85 9.35 -9.76
N ASN A 391 -1.95 8.34 -10.63
CA ASN A 391 -0.81 7.51 -11.00
C ASN A 391 0.29 8.32 -11.71
N GLY A 392 -0.09 9.29 -12.55
CA GLY A 392 0.84 10.19 -13.23
C GLY A 392 1.67 11.00 -12.23
N ARG A 393 1.01 11.67 -11.27
CA ARG A 393 1.70 12.43 -10.21
C ARG A 393 2.69 11.60 -9.42
N VAL A 394 2.31 10.37 -9.08
CA VAL A 394 3.19 9.44 -8.36
C VAL A 394 4.37 9.02 -9.22
N SER A 395 4.14 8.74 -10.51
CA SER A 395 5.20 8.42 -11.47
C SER A 395 6.20 9.57 -11.59
N ASP A 396 5.72 10.81 -11.68
CA ASP A 396 6.57 12.00 -11.78
C ASP A 396 7.41 12.20 -10.52
N ALA A 397 6.79 12.05 -9.34
CA ALA A 397 7.47 12.15 -8.05
C ALA A 397 8.57 11.07 -7.88
N LEU A 398 8.31 9.84 -8.34
CA LEU A 398 9.29 8.75 -8.36
C LEU A 398 10.40 8.99 -9.40
N GLY A 399 10.09 9.59 -10.56
CA GLY A 399 11.09 9.97 -11.55
C GLY A 399 12.04 11.08 -11.06
N GLU A 400 11.54 12.03 -10.26
CA GLU A 400 12.40 12.99 -9.56
C GLU A 400 13.29 12.30 -8.52
N LEU A 401 12.78 11.29 -7.79
CA LEU A 401 13.62 10.50 -6.88
C LEU A 401 14.74 9.79 -7.65
N GLU A 402 14.44 9.18 -8.80
CA GLU A 402 15.44 8.55 -9.69
C GLU A 402 16.57 9.52 -10.04
N ARG A 403 16.23 10.75 -10.45
CA ARG A 403 17.22 11.79 -10.77
C ARG A 403 18.09 12.17 -9.56
N ARG A 404 17.49 12.35 -8.38
CA ARG A 404 18.24 12.68 -7.16
C ARG A 404 19.17 11.55 -6.73
N VAL A 405 18.72 10.30 -6.84
CA VAL A 405 19.56 9.12 -6.57
C VAL A 405 20.73 9.10 -7.57
N GLY A 406 20.47 9.19 -8.88
CA GLY A 406 21.52 9.26 -9.89
C GLY A 406 22.55 10.38 -9.65
N ALA A 407 22.08 11.57 -9.24
CA ALA A 407 22.95 12.70 -8.90
C ALA A 407 23.78 12.51 -7.61
N ALA A 408 23.37 11.61 -6.71
CA ALA A 408 24.16 11.24 -5.54
C ALA A 408 25.28 10.24 -5.87
N PHE A 409 25.16 9.52 -6.99
CA PHE A 409 26.14 8.55 -7.49
C PHE A 409 27.04 9.10 -8.60
N SER A 410 26.65 10.21 -9.23
CA SER A 410 27.49 10.94 -10.18
C SER A 410 28.69 11.60 -9.46
N LYS A 411 29.86 11.58 -10.10
CA LYS A 411 31.13 12.11 -9.55
C LYS A 411 31.13 13.62 -9.44
#